data_AF-A0A9W8MMM7-F1
#
_entry.id   AF-A0A9W8MMM7-F1
#
_cell.length_a   1.000
_cell.length_b   1.000
_cell.length_c   1.000
_cell.angle_alpha   90.00
_cell.angle_beta   90.00
_cell.angle_gamma   90.00
#
_symmetry.space_group_name_H-M   'P 1'
#
loop_
_entity.id
_entity.type
_entity.pdbx_description
1 polymer ?
#
loop_
_entity_poly.entity_id
_entity_poly.type
_entity_poly.pdbx_seq_one_letter_code
_entity_poly.pdbx_strand_id
1 'polypeptide(L)'
;MSETETPVQTAESPDTESGLETFFNDILKPGSSLNTSFLAIVDGTFASLFVILAILAFLTSGNLHIFALILIELGLWASVKWFVSELKKARAEVAKETEAEEKKDQ
;
A
#
# COMPACT_ATOMS: atom_id res chain seq x y z
N MET A 1 -38.29 1.63 43.47
CA MET A 1 -37.11 1.01 44.12
C MET A 1 -37.27 -0.49 44.00
N SER A 2 -36.16 -1.21 43.84
CA SER A 2 -36.02 -2.57 43.29
C SER A 2 -35.77 -2.60 41.78
N GLU A 3 -34.55 -2.15 41.48
CA GLU A 3 -33.60 -2.77 40.57
C GLU A 3 -33.99 -4.21 40.14
N THR A 4 -34.23 -4.39 38.84
CA THR A 4 -33.91 -5.65 38.17
C THR A 4 -32.83 -5.31 37.17
N GLU A 5 -31.59 -5.44 37.65
CA GLU A 5 -30.38 -5.35 36.87
C GLU A 5 -30.33 -6.61 36.00
N THR A 6 -30.94 -6.54 34.82
CA THR A 6 -30.57 -7.46 33.74
C THR A 6 -29.26 -6.93 33.18
N PRO A 7 -28.13 -7.66 33.29
CA PRO A 7 -26.94 -7.30 32.56
C PRO A 7 -27.23 -7.68 31.11
N VAL A 8 -27.80 -6.74 30.35
CA VAL A 8 -27.79 -6.81 28.90
C VAL A 8 -26.35 -6.58 28.51
N GLN A 9 -25.63 -7.70 28.44
CA GLN A 9 -24.40 -7.88 27.70
C GLN A 9 -24.71 -7.51 26.24
N THR A 10 -24.69 -6.21 25.95
CA THR A 10 -24.60 -5.71 24.59
C THR A 10 -23.23 -6.15 24.10
N ALA A 11 -23.25 -7.09 23.17
CA ALA A 11 -22.08 -7.58 22.46
C ALA A 11 -21.25 -6.37 21.97
N GLU A 12 -20.13 -6.13 22.65
CA GLU A 12 -19.05 -5.29 22.18
C GLU A 12 -18.47 -6.00 20.95
N SER A 13 -18.67 -5.40 19.78
CA SER A 13 -18.07 -5.85 18.53
C SER A 13 -16.56 -5.67 18.68
N PRO A 14 -15.73 -6.71 18.49
CA PRO A 14 -14.30 -6.60 18.71
C PRO A 14 -13.65 -5.78 17.59
N ASP A 15 -12.93 -4.72 18.00
CA ASP A 15 -11.58 -4.42 17.51
C ASP A 15 -11.37 -4.18 15.99
N THR A 16 -12.31 -3.58 15.27
CA THR A 16 -12.04 -3.15 13.88
C THR A 16 -11.37 -1.77 13.82
N GLU A 17 -11.65 -0.89 14.80
CA GLU A 17 -11.14 0.49 14.79
C GLU A 17 -9.65 0.57 15.17
N SER A 18 -9.18 -0.19 16.16
CA SER A 18 -7.76 -0.21 16.56
C SER A 18 -6.84 -0.72 15.45
N GLY A 19 -7.32 -1.63 14.60
CA GLY A 19 -6.57 -2.10 13.44
C GLY A 19 -6.33 -0.97 12.45
N LEU A 20 -7.40 -0.33 11.97
CA LEU A 20 -7.31 0.79 11.00
C LEU A 20 -6.50 1.96 11.56
N GLU A 21 -6.73 2.38 12.80
CA GLU A 21 -5.97 3.42 13.49
C GLU A 21 -4.46 3.11 13.55
N THR A 22 -4.11 1.85 13.79
CA THR A 22 -2.72 1.37 13.79
C THR A 22 -2.14 1.35 12.38
N PHE A 23 -2.89 0.90 11.37
CA PHE A 23 -2.45 0.96 9.98
C PHE A 23 -2.26 2.40 9.49
N PHE A 24 -3.17 3.32 9.84
CA PHE A 24 -3.03 4.75 9.53
C PHE A 24 -1.83 5.38 10.26
N ASN A 25 -1.64 5.11 11.55
CA ASN A 25 -0.46 5.57 12.29
C ASN A 25 0.85 5.02 11.70
N ASP A 26 0.85 3.75 11.30
CA ASP A 26 2.02 3.12 10.73
C ASP A 26 2.29 3.64 9.32
N ILE A 27 1.27 3.91 8.49
CA ILE A 27 1.41 4.59 7.18
C ILE A 27 1.92 6.03 7.33
N LEU A 28 1.51 6.75 8.38
CA LEU A 28 1.93 8.13 8.66
C LEU A 28 3.33 8.21 9.30
N LYS A 29 3.87 7.09 9.79
CA LYS A 29 5.23 7.04 10.32
C LYS A 29 6.23 7.27 9.18
N PRO A 30 7.14 8.25 9.29
CA PRO A 30 8.08 8.57 8.22
C PRO A 30 8.92 7.34 7.85
N GLY A 31 8.80 6.87 6.61
CA GLY A 31 9.51 5.70 6.09
C GLY A 31 8.68 4.42 5.91
N SER A 32 7.39 4.42 6.30
CA SER A 32 6.52 3.25 6.14
C SER A 32 6.09 2.97 4.69
N SER A 33 6.24 3.96 3.79
CA SER A 33 6.00 3.81 2.35
C SER A 33 6.90 2.77 1.66
N LEU A 34 7.95 2.29 2.34
CA LEU A 34 8.86 1.25 1.86
C LEU A 34 8.59 -0.15 2.44
N ASN A 35 7.54 -0.32 3.25
CA ASN A 35 7.14 -1.64 3.72
C ASN A 35 6.63 -2.50 2.56
N THR A 36 7.03 -3.78 2.53
CA THR A 36 6.62 -4.75 1.51
C THR A 36 5.09 -4.86 1.39
N SER A 37 4.36 -4.70 2.50
CA SER A 37 2.90 -4.72 2.53
C SER A 37 2.28 -3.56 1.73
N PHE A 38 2.82 -2.34 1.82
CA PHE A 38 2.32 -1.20 1.06
C PHE A 38 2.52 -1.41 -0.44
N LEU A 39 3.69 -1.92 -0.83
CA LEU A 39 3.99 -2.27 -2.22
C LEU A 39 3.03 -3.33 -2.76
N ALA A 40 2.69 -4.34 -1.95
CA ALA A 40 1.73 -5.37 -2.34
C ALA A 40 0.30 -4.82 -2.52
N ILE A 41 -0.12 -3.87 -1.67
CA ILE A 41 -1.42 -3.20 -1.80
C ILE A 41 -1.47 -2.34 -3.06
N VAL A 42 -0.40 -1.58 -3.35
CA VAL A 42 -0.29 -0.76 -4.56
C VAL A 42 -0.31 -1.64 -5.82
N ASP A 43 0.45 -2.74 -5.83
CA ASP A 43 0.43 -3.72 -6.92
C ASP A 43 -0.96 -4.33 -7.12
N GLY A 44 -1.64 -4.71 -6.03
CA GLY A 44 -3.02 -5.18 -6.05
C GLY A 44 -4.03 -4.14 -6.58
N THR A 45 -3.78 -2.86 -6.33
CA THR A 45 -4.63 -1.76 -6.80
C THR A 45 -4.49 -1.56 -8.31
N PHE A 46 -3.25 -1.53 -8.83
CA PHE A 46 -2.98 -1.50 -10.28
C PHE A 46 -3.50 -2.76 -10.98
N ALA A 47 -3.34 -3.95 -10.38
CA ALA A 47 -3.90 -5.18 -10.92
C ALA A 47 -5.44 -5.13 -11.01
N SER A 48 -6.10 -4.64 -9.96
CA SER A 48 -7.56 -4.46 -9.95
C SER A 48 -8.00 -3.45 -11.01
N LEU A 49 -7.31 -2.32 -11.13
CA LEU A 49 -7.59 -1.31 -12.14
C LEU A 49 -7.41 -1.86 -13.57
N PHE A 50 -6.34 -2.60 -13.82
CA PHE A 50 -6.12 -3.29 -15.10
C PHE A 50 -7.23 -4.28 -15.42
N VAL A 51 -7.71 -5.07 -14.45
CA VAL A 51 -8.83 -6.00 -14.64
C VAL A 51 -10.10 -5.24 -15.02
N ILE A 52 -10.40 -4.14 -14.34
CA ILE A 52 -11.55 -3.28 -14.64
C ILE A 52 -11.43 -2.72 -16.06
N LEU A 53 -10.27 -2.19 -16.43
CA LEU A 53 -10.00 -1.69 -17.78
C LEU A 53 -10.12 -2.80 -18.84
N ALA A 54 -9.66 -4.02 -18.55
CA ALA A 54 -9.79 -5.16 -19.45
C ALA A 54 -11.25 -5.58 -19.66
N ILE A 55 -12.06 -5.61 -18.59
CA ILE A 55 -13.50 -5.85 -18.68
C ILE A 55 -14.17 -4.76 -19.51
N LEU A 56 -13.85 -3.48 -19.25
CA LEU A 56 -14.38 -2.35 -20.03
C LEU A 56 -13.94 -2.40 -21.50
N ALA A 57 -12.70 -2.82 -21.79
CA ALA A 57 -12.20 -2.98 -23.15
C ALA A 57 -13.02 -4.01 -23.93
N PHE A 58 -13.38 -5.11 -23.27
CA PHE A 58 -14.23 -6.15 -23.84
C PHE A 58 -15.67 -5.67 -24.05
N LEU A 59 -16.28 -5.03 -23.04
CA LEU A 59 -17.66 -4.53 -23.13
C LEU A 59 -17.83 -3.41 -24.18
N THR A 60 -16.83 -2.54 -24.33
CA THR A 60 -16.90 -1.36 -25.21
C THR A 60 -16.51 -1.67 -26.66
N SER A 61 -16.32 -2.95 -27.02
CA SER A 61 -16.03 -3.39 -28.39
C SER A 61 -14.78 -2.76 -29.01
N GLY A 62 -13.69 -2.60 -28.23
CA GLY A 62 -12.36 -2.27 -28.75
C GLY A 62 -12.15 -0.83 -29.20
N ASN A 63 -12.71 0.15 -28.49
CA ASN A 63 -12.40 1.56 -28.75
C ASN A 63 -10.92 1.86 -28.44
N LEU A 64 -10.19 2.45 -29.39
CA LEU A 64 -8.76 2.79 -29.28
C LEU A 64 -8.44 3.56 -27.98
N HIS A 65 -9.39 4.34 -27.47
CA HIS A 65 -9.25 5.07 -26.22
C HIS A 65 -8.95 4.15 -25.03
N ILE A 66 -9.60 2.98 -24.93
CA ILE A 66 -9.38 2.04 -23.83
C ILE A 66 -7.96 1.42 -23.92
N PHE A 67 -7.46 1.17 -25.12
CA PHE A 67 -6.09 0.70 -25.30
C PHE A 67 -5.05 1.73 -24.82
N ALA A 68 -5.29 3.02 -25.06
CA ALA A 68 -4.42 4.07 -24.53
C ALA A 68 -4.42 4.10 -23.00
N LEU A 69 -5.59 3.93 -22.37
CA LEU A 69 -5.71 3.85 -20.91
C LEU A 69 -4.94 2.65 -20.33
N ILE A 70 -5.05 1.48 -20.96
CA ILE A 70 -4.29 0.28 -20.57
C ILE A 70 -2.78 0.50 -20.68
N LEU A 71 -2.32 1.14 -21.75
CA LEU A 71 -0.90 1.38 -22.00
C LEU A 71 -0.32 2.36 -20.97
N ILE A 72 -1.04 3.46 -20.69
CA ILE A 72 -0.64 4.44 -19.68
C ILE A 72 -0.64 3.80 -18.28
N GLU A 73 -1.63 2.96 -17.97
CA GLU A 73 -1.69 2.20 -16.73
C GLU A 73 -0.46 1.28 -16.56
N LEU A 74 -0.10 0.51 -17.59
CA LEU A 74 1.10 -0.34 -17.58
C LEU A 74 2.38 0.50 -17.41
N GLY A 75 2.47 1.64 -18.08
CA GLY A 75 3.59 2.57 -17.94
C GLY A 75 3.71 3.15 -16.53
N LEU A 76 2.57 3.49 -15.92
CA LEU A 76 2.49 3.97 -14.54
C LEU A 76 2.91 2.87 -13.55
N TRP A 77 2.40 1.66 -13.72
CA TRP A 77 2.77 0.51 -12.89
C TRP A 77 4.27 0.21 -12.97
N ALA A 78 4.85 0.22 -14.17
CA ALA A 78 6.28 0.07 -14.38
C ALA A 78 7.09 1.19 -13.72
N SER A 79 6.64 2.44 -13.84
CA SER A 79 7.27 3.61 -13.22
C SER A 79 7.33 3.49 -11.70
N VAL A 80 6.23 3.06 -11.06
CA VAL A 80 6.19 2.82 -9.60
C VAL A 80 7.14 1.69 -9.20
N LYS A 81 7.16 0.57 -9.92
CA LYS A 81 8.08 -0.54 -9.62
C LYS A 81 9.54 -0.13 -9.73
N TRP A 82 9.87 0.65 -10.76
CA TRP A 82 11.22 1.20 -10.93
C TRP A 82 11.56 2.18 -9.81
N PHE A 83 10.67 3.11 -9.49
CA PHE A 83 10.85 4.10 -8.40
C PHE A 83 11.13 3.41 -7.05
N VAL A 84 10.39 2.36 -6.74
CA VAL A 84 10.59 1.57 -5.51
C VAL A 84 11.94 0.86 -5.50
N SER A 85 12.34 0.27 -6.63
CA SER A 85 13.67 -0.33 -6.75
C SER A 85 14.77 0.71 -6.55
N GLU A 86 14.57 1.92 -7.06
CA GLU A 86 15.54 3.01 -6.95
C GLU A 86 15.63 3.52 -5.50
N LEU A 87 14.50 3.67 -4.81
CA LEU A 87 14.47 4.01 -3.39
C LEU A 87 15.19 2.97 -2.52
N LYS A 88 15.04 1.67 -2.81
CA LYS A 88 15.74 0.60 -2.08
C LYS A 88 17.25 0.69 -2.26
N LYS A 89 17.72 0.99 -3.48
CA LYS A 89 19.15 1.21 -3.75
C LYS A 89 19.68 2.44 -3.00
N ALA A 90 18.99 3.57 -3.12
CA ALA A 90 19.38 4.80 -2.45
C ALA A 90 19.49 4.63 -0.92
N ARG A 91 18.55 3.90 -0.29
CA ARG A 91 18.65 3.58 1.15
C ARG A 91 19.80 2.64 1.51
N ALA A 92 20.10 1.65 0.66
CA ALA A 92 21.20 0.74 0.89
C ALA A 92 22.57 1.45 0.82
N GLU A 93 22.71 2.44 -0.07
CA GLU A 93 23.91 3.29 -0.13
C GLU A 93 24.06 4.16 1.13
N VAL A 94 22.99 4.81 1.60
CA VAL A 94 23.00 5.60 2.85
C VAL A 94 23.36 4.73 4.08
N ALA A 95 22.84 3.50 4.14
CA ALA A 95 23.19 2.57 5.22
C ALA A 95 24.67 2.17 5.19
N LYS A 96 25.23 1.96 3.98
CA LYS A 96 26.64 1.61 3.79
C LYS A 96 27.60 2.75 4.18
N GLU A 97 27.25 3.99 3.89
CA GLU A 97 28.08 5.15 4.27
C GLU A 97 28.14 5.32 5.80
N THR A 98 27.04 5.04 6.50
CA THR A 98 26.97 5.13 7.97
C THR A 98 27.86 4.07 8.65
N GLU A 99 27.94 2.85 8.10
CA GLU A 99 28.82 1.79 8.63
C GLU A 99 30.31 2.00 8.29
N ALA A 100 30.62 2.77 7.24
CA ALA A 100 31.99 3.05 6.84
C ALA A 100 32.66 4.13 7.71
N GLU A 101 31.90 5.06 8.29
CA GLU A 101 32.44 6.03 9.25
C GLU A 101 32.75 5.39 10.61
N GLU A 102 31.96 4.43 11.09
CA GLU A 102 32.18 3.79 12.41
C GLU A 102 33.48 2.95 12.46
N LYS A 103 33.95 2.42 11.31
CA LYS A 103 35.20 1.64 11.23
C LYS A 103 36.47 2.50 11.09
N LYS A 104 36.35 3.82 10.96
CA LYS A 104 37.50 4.72 10.83
C LYS A 104 37.90 5.40 12.14
N ASP A 105 37.01 5.35 13.15
CA ASP A 105 37.24 5.88 14.50
C ASP A 105 37.62 4.78 15.52
N GLN A 106 37.73 3.52 15.08
CA GLN A 106 38.21 2.39 15.88
C GLN A 106 39.62 1.94 15.47
#